data_AF-R6XIE8-F1
#
_entry.id   AF-R6XIE8-F1
#
_cell.length_a   1.000
_cell.length_b   1.000
_cell.length_c   1.000
_cell.angle_alpha   90.00
_cell.angle_beta   90.00
_cell.angle_gamma   90.00
#
_symmetry.space_group_name_H-M   'P 1'
#
loop_
_entity.id
_entity.type
_entity.pdbx_description
1 polymer ?
#
loop_
_entity_poly.entity_id
_entity_poly.type
_entity_poly.pdbx_seq_one_letter_code
_entity_poly.pdbx_strand_id
1 'polypeptide(L)'
;MTNKATKIITYILLVLAVITIIGVVAHFTNGFTSDFKTFYVTVDGKDVMTSSSGYKVTIEKPLQVDVKYTFNFATDETKDYSVKIVPNKIENSDFTYTVDGESKSFQSETDLTAAFAIDKGEKSFIVKPKGKSLTEVLTAFYGKEVTDCENKGYTDMFTIIVMSYNGEASVKLNFTVAGKVTGVSFDKEVILF
;
A
#
# COMPACT_ATOMS: atom_id res chain seq x y z
N MET A 1 41.86 -35.93 10.81
CA MET A 1 40.95 -36.40 11.88
C MET A 1 40.31 -35.18 12.53
N THR A 2 39.02 -34.94 12.29
CA THR A 2 38.30 -33.83 12.95
C THR A 2 38.19 -34.14 14.44
N ASN A 3 38.73 -33.27 15.30
CA ASN A 3 38.67 -33.48 16.75
C ASN A 3 37.21 -33.33 17.25
N LYS A 4 36.91 -33.88 18.45
CA LYS A 4 35.53 -33.89 18.99
C LYS A 4 34.91 -32.48 19.08
N ALA A 5 35.72 -31.47 19.43
CA ALA A 5 35.27 -30.08 19.52
C ALA A 5 34.89 -29.50 18.15
N THR A 6 35.69 -29.73 17.12
CA THR A 6 35.38 -29.30 15.74
C THR A 6 34.09 -29.95 15.25
N LYS A 7 33.84 -31.24 15.55
CA LYS A 7 32.58 -31.89 15.18
C LYS A 7 31.36 -31.21 15.82
N ILE A 8 31.44 -30.91 17.11
CA ILE A 8 30.35 -30.23 17.85
C ILE A 8 30.09 -28.84 17.24
N ILE A 9 31.14 -28.06 16.98
CA ILE A 9 31.01 -26.74 16.36
C ILE A 9 30.38 -26.84 14.97
N THR A 10 30.78 -27.83 14.15
CA THR A 10 30.17 -28.05 12.83
C THR A 10 28.68 -28.38 12.94
N TYR A 11 28.26 -29.22 13.89
CA TYR A 11 26.84 -29.51 14.09
C TYR A 11 26.05 -28.28 14.53
N ILE A 12 26.58 -27.47 15.44
CA ILE A 12 25.93 -26.22 15.87
C ILE A 12 25.76 -25.27 14.69
N LEU A 13 26.79 -25.09 13.87
CA LEU A 13 26.71 -24.24 12.68
C LEU A 13 25.68 -24.75 11.66
N LEU A 14 25.59 -26.07 11.45
CA LEU A 14 24.58 -26.67 10.58
C LEU A 14 23.16 -26.41 11.11
N VAL A 15 22.93 -26.59 12.41
CA VAL A 15 21.61 -26.33 13.02
C VAL A 15 21.24 -24.85 12.91
N LEU A 16 22.18 -23.94 13.17
CA LEU A 16 21.95 -22.50 13.02
C LEU A 16 21.62 -22.13 11.57
N ALA A 17 22.34 -22.69 10.59
CA ALA A 17 22.06 -22.47 9.18
C ALA A 17 20.64 -22.92 8.80
N VAL A 18 20.19 -24.08 9.28
CA VAL A 18 18.82 -24.58 9.06
C VAL A 18 17.79 -23.64 9.69
N ILE A 19 18.02 -23.17 10.92
CA ILE A 19 17.11 -22.22 11.58
C ILE A 19 17.03 -20.90 10.79
N THR A 20 18.15 -20.40 10.28
CA THR A 20 18.16 -19.20 9.43
C THR A 20 17.33 -19.40 8.16
N ILE A 21 17.50 -20.53 7.47
CA ILE A 21 16.71 -20.85 6.27
C ILE A 21 15.22 -20.92 6.60
N ILE A 22 14.84 -21.63 7.66
CA ILE A 22 13.44 -21.73 8.11
C ILE A 22 12.90 -20.34 8.44
N GLY A 23 13.67 -19.49 9.10
CA GLY A 23 13.27 -18.11 9.43
C GLY A 23 13.01 -17.27 8.18
N VAL A 24 13.87 -17.36 7.17
CA VAL A 24 13.68 -16.68 5.87
C VAL A 24 12.41 -17.18 5.18
N VAL A 25 12.21 -18.50 5.11
CA VAL A 25 11.00 -19.07 4.49
C VAL A 25 9.76 -18.63 5.27
N ALA A 26 9.77 -18.71 6.60
CA ALA A 26 8.66 -18.26 7.45
C ALA A 26 8.29 -16.80 7.19
N HIS A 27 9.29 -15.91 7.11
CA HIS A 27 9.07 -14.49 6.87
C HIS A 27 8.38 -14.23 5.51
N PHE A 28 8.91 -14.81 4.43
CA PHE A 28 8.37 -14.61 3.08
C PHE A 28 7.11 -15.43 2.78
N THR A 29 6.67 -16.33 3.67
CA THR A 29 5.41 -17.09 3.53
C THR A 29 4.32 -16.61 4.49
N ASN A 30 4.52 -15.48 5.17
CA ASN A 30 3.64 -14.99 6.22
C ASN A 30 3.41 -16.06 7.31
N GLY A 31 4.49 -16.67 7.79
CA GLY A 31 4.46 -17.74 8.79
C GLY A 31 3.96 -19.08 8.24
N PHE A 32 4.33 -19.45 7.00
CA PHE A 32 3.89 -20.66 6.30
C PHE A 32 2.39 -20.73 5.98
N THR A 33 1.71 -19.58 5.97
CA THR A 33 0.27 -19.50 5.66
C THR A 33 -0.01 -19.18 4.20
N SER A 34 1.02 -18.81 3.44
CA SER A 34 0.92 -18.44 2.03
C SER A 34 2.14 -18.90 1.23
N ASP A 35 2.02 -18.91 -0.09
CA ASP A 35 3.14 -19.15 -0.98
C ASP A 35 4.27 -18.14 -0.74
N PHE A 36 5.51 -18.59 -0.95
CA PHE A 36 6.70 -17.77 -0.78
C PHE A 36 6.62 -16.51 -1.66
N LYS A 37 6.64 -15.34 -1.03
CA LYS A 37 6.52 -14.05 -1.70
C LYS A 37 7.85 -13.64 -2.31
N THR A 38 7.84 -13.50 -3.63
CA THR A 38 8.98 -13.04 -4.43
C THR A 38 8.85 -11.57 -4.84
N PHE A 39 7.69 -10.96 -4.56
CA PHE A 39 7.35 -9.57 -4.85
C PHE A 39 6.63 -8.97 -3.64
N TYR A 40 7.11 -7.82 -3.18
CA TYR A 40 6.53 -7.08 -2.06
C TYR A 40 6.91 -5.61 -2.16
N VAL A 41 6.37 -4.78 -1.26
CA VAL A 41 6.74 -3.37 -1.17
C VAL A 41 7.17 -3.01 0.24
N THR A 42 7.94 -1.94 0.38
CA THR A 42 8.31 -1.36 1.67
C THR A 42 7.73 0.05 1.76
N VAL A 43 7.09 0.38 2.88
CA VAL A 43 6.58 1.72 3.18
C VAL A 43 7.07 2.11 4.57
N ASP A 44 7.72 3.27 4.70
CA ASP A 44 8.32 3.75 5.96
C ASP A 44 9.22 2.69 6.64
N GLY A 45 10.00 1.95 5.84
CA GLY A 45 10.89 0.90 6.31
C GLY A 45 10.20 -0.41 6.76
N LYS A 46 8.89 -0.54 6.57
CA LYS A 46 8.12 -1.75 6.89
C LYS A 46 7.70 -2.48 5.61
N ASP A 47 7.98 -3.77 5.56
CA ASP A 47 7.60 -4.62 4.43
C ASP A 47 6.11 -4.97 4.48
N VAL A 48 5.48 -4.90 3.31
CA VAL A 48 4.08 -5.26 3.07
C VAL A 48 4.04 -6.34 2.00
N MET A 49 3.73 -7.56 2.43
CA MET A 49 3.77 -8.76 1.59
C MET A 49 2.47 -8.98 0.79
N THR A 50 1.35 -8.44 1.25
CA THR A 50 0.01 -8.67 0.66
C THR A 50 -0.83 -7.42 0.70
N SER A 51 -1.07 -6.88 1.90
CA SER A 51 -1.83 -5.65 2.06
C SER A 51 -1.53 -4.92 3.36
N SER A 52 -1.68 -3.60 3.33
CA SER A 52 -1.63 -2.73 4.52
C SER A 52 -2.60 -1.56 4.35
N SER A 53 -3.00 -0.93 5.45
CA SER A 53 -3.98 0.15 5.47
C SER A 53 -3.61 1.23 6.50
N GLY A 54 -4.39 2.31 6.57
CA GLY A 54 -4.19 3.42 7.51
C GLY A 54 -3.24 4.50 7.01
N TYR A 55 -2.80 4.45 5.75
CA TYR A 55 -1.93 5.48 5.20
C TYR A 55 -2.71 6.78 4.99
N LYS A 56 -2.11 7.91 5.36
CA LYS A 56 -2.65 9.25 5.14
C LYS A 56 -1.77 9.98 4.15
N VAL A 57 -2.35 10.39 3.03
CA VAL A 57 -1.63 11.00 1.91
C VAL A 57 -2.14 12.42 1.69
N THR A 58 -1.21 13.36 1.57
CA THR A 58 -1.52 14.75 1.19
C THR A 58 -0.57 15.22 0.11
N ILE A 59 -0.79 16.44 -0.40
CA ILE A 59 0.13 17.08 -1.37
C ILE A 59 1.52 17.29 -0.75
N GLU A 60 1.57 17.59 0.54
CA GLU A 60 2.78 17.89 1.32
C GLU A 60 3.43 16.64 1.89
N LYS A 61 2.63 15.60 2.18
CA LYS A 61 3.11 14.30 2.64
C LYS A 61 2.62 13.21 1.66
N PRO A 62 3.23 13.10 0.47
CA PRO A 62 2.92 12.05 -0.48
C PRO A 62 3.36 10.68 0.05
N LEU A 63 2.81 9.61 -0.51
CA LEU A 63 3.18 8.25 -0.12
C LEU A 63 4.35 7.76 -0.96
N GLN A 64 5.49 7.52 -0.33
CA GLN A 64 6.64 6.88 -0.98
C GLN A 64 6.58 5.37 -0.73
N VAL A 65 6.81 4.60 -1.79
CA VAL A 65 6.75 3.13 -1.77
C VAL A 65 7.95 2.58 -2.50
N ASP A 66 8.73 1.71 -1.85
CA ASP A 66 9.81 0.97 -2.48
C ASP A 66 9.31 -0.40 -2.94
N VAL A 67 9.67 -0.80 -4.15
CA VAL A 67 9.28 -2.09 -4.75
C VAL A 67 10.44 -3.07 -4.63
N LYS A 68 10.14 -4.31 -4.21
CA LYS A 68 11.15 -5.31 -3.89
C LYS A 68 10.87 -6.64 -4.58
N TYR A 69 11.95 -7.27 -5.04
CA TYR A 69 11.96 -8.64 -5.56
C TYR A 69 13.00 -9.48 -4.80
N THR A 70 12.56 -10.54 -4.14
CA THR A 70 13.36 -11.31 -3.14
C THR A 70 14.63 -11.96 -3.71
N PHE A 71 14.68 -12.26 -5.01
CA PHE A 71 15.81 -12.95 -5.66
C PHE A 71 16.54 -12.10 -6.71
N ASN A 72 16.35 -10.79 -6.71
CA ASN A 72 16.99 -9.91 -7.71
C ASN A 72 18.48 -9.64 -7.43
N PHE A 73 19.12 -10.41 -6.55
CA PHE A 73 20.55 -10.29 -6.24
C PHE A 73 21.45 -11.08 -7.21
N ALA A 74 20.88 -12.01 -7.98
CA ALA A 74 21.61 -12.88 -8.89
C ALA A 74 21.67 -12.35 -10.33
N THR A 75 20.92 -11.29 -10.64
CA THR A 75 20.79 -10.71 -11.98
C THR A 75 20.74 -9.18 -11.87
N ASP A 76 21.50 -8.47 -12.70
CA ASP A 76 21.44 -7.00 -12.80
C ASP A 76 20.17 -6.50 -13.50
N GLU A 77 19.24 -7.40 -13.85
CA GLU A 77 17.97 -7.06 -14.46
C GLU A 77 17.04 -6.42 -13.42
N THR A 78 16.73 -5.14 -13.57
CA THR A 78 15.66 -4.51 -12.79
C THR A 78 14.32 -4.92 -13.37
N LYS A 79 13.57 -5.75 -12.64
CA LYS A 79 12.20 -6.13 -13.02
C LYS A 79 11.26 -4.95 -12.82
N ASP A 80 10.47 -4.66 -13.85
CA ASP A 80 9.48 -3.58 -13.81
C ASP A 80 8.31 -3.88 -12.86
N TYR A 81 7.39 -2.92 -12.69
CA TYR A 81 6.15 -3.06 -11.96
C TYR A 81 5.11 -2.06 -12.49
N SER A 82 3.84 -2.27 -12.15
CA SER A 82 2.79 -1.31 -12.46
C SER A 82 2.05 -0.87 -11.20
N VAL A 83 1.45 0.32 -11.27
CA VAL A 83 0.71 0.95 -10.18
C VAL A 83 -0.64 1.36 -10.71
N LYS A 84 -1.71 0.92 -10.04
CA LYS A 84 -3.09 1.31 -10.33
C LYS A 84 -3.76 1.76 -9.04
N ILE A 85 -4.57 2.82 -9.10
CA ILE A 85 -5.34 3.28 -7.95
C ILE A 85 -6.82 3.07 -8.22
N VAL A 86 -7.54 2.50 -7.27
CA VAL A 86 -8.97 2.20 -7.35
C VAL A 86 -9.69 2.60 -6.05
N PRO A 87 -11.03 2.71 -6.04
CA PRO A 87 -11.78 2.74 -4.78
C PRO A 87 -11.51 1.48 -3.96
N ASN A 88 -11.24 1.64 -2.68
CA ASN A 88 -11.28 0.55 -1.73
C ASN A 88 -12.74 0.25 -1.39
N LYS A 89 -13.24 -0.90 -1.82
CA LYS A 89 -14.64 -1.28 -1.61
C LYS A 89 -14.83 -1.81 -0.19
N ILE A 90 -15.41 -0.98 0.66
CA ILE A 90 -15.82 -1.34 2.02
C ILE A 90 -17.34 -1.39 2.04
N GLU A 91 -17.88 -2.48 2.57
CA GLU A 91 -19.31 -2.69 2.71
C GLU A 91 -19.96 -1.51 3.44
N ASN A 92 -21.13 -1.05 2.95
CA ASN A 92 -21.89 0.05 3.53
C ASN A 92 -21.16 1.42 3.57
N SER A 93 -20.04 1.57 2.87
CA SER A 93 -19.26 2.83 2.81
C SER A 93 -19.37 3.58 1.47
N ASP A 94 -20.09 3.03 0.50
CA ASP A 94 -20.26 3.69 -0.80
C ASP A 94 -21.12 4.95 -0.68
N PHE A 95 -20.88 5.91 -1.56
CA PHE A 95 -21.64 7.15 -1.61
C PHE A 95 -21.80 7.65 -3.06
N THR A 96 -22.84 8.44 -3.28
CA THR A 96 -23.07 9.12 -4.55
C THR A 96 -22.58 10.56 -4.52
N TYR A 97 -22.18 11.05 -5.69
CA TYR A 97 -21.76 12.43 -5.93
C TYR A 97 -22.13 12.83 -7.37
N THR A 98 -22.05 14.12 -7.67
CA THR A 98 -22.50 14.66 -8.95
C THR A 98 -21.29 15.10 -9.78
N VAL A 99 -21.26 14.74 -11.06
CA VAL A 99 -20.27 15.20 -12.04
C VAL A 99 -21.04 15.85 -13.18
N ASP A 100 -20.91 17.17 -13.35
CA ASP A 100 -21.57 17.89 -14.46
C ASP A 100 -23.10 17.61 -14.52
N GLY A 101 -23.74 17.53 -13.34
CA GLY A 101 -25.16 17.22 -13.18
C GLY A 101 -25.53 15.72 -13.17
N GLU A 102 -24.60 14.81 -13.49
CA GLU A 102 -24.86 13.37 -13.46
C GLU A 102 -24.44 12.72 -12.14
N SER A 103 -25.33 11.93 -11.54
CA SER A 103 -25.01 11.14 -10.34
C SER A 103 -24.10 9.96 -10.67
N LYS A 104 -23.03 9.78 -9.88
CA LYS A 104 -22.07 8.67 -9.93
C LYS A 104 -21.92 8.04 -8.55
N SER A 105 -21.59 6.75 -8.48
CA SER A 105 -21.22 6.04 -7.24
C SER A 105 -19.70 5.93 -7.14
N PHE A 106 -19.12 6.23 -5.98
CA PHE A 106 -17.68 6.20 -5.79
C PHE A 106 -17.08 4.81 -5.96
N GLN A 107 -17.66 3.78 -5.34
CA GLN A 107 -17.15 2.41 -5.44
C GLN A 107 -17.46 1.74 -6.80
N SER A 108 -18.21 2.42 -7.69
CA SER A 108 -18.40 1.97 -9.08
C SER A 108 -17.20 2.29 -9.99
N GLU A 109 -16.34 3.25 -9.60
CA GLU A 109 -15.13 3.58 -10.35
C GLU A 109 -14.14 2.41 -10.38
N THR A 110 -13.49 2.21 -11.52
CA THR A 110 -12.61 1.05 -11.75
C THR A 110 -11.14 1.41 -11.90
N ASP A 111 -10.84 2.68 -12.13
CA ASP A 111 -9.49 3.22 -12.23
C ASP A 111 -9.50 4.72 -11.93
N LEU A 112 -8.95 5.09 -10.78
CA LEU A 112 -8.79 6.46 -10.31
C LEU A 112 -7.33 6.93 -10.42
N THR A 113 -6.46 6.19 -11.12
CA THR A 113 -5.03 6.50 -11.20
C THR A 113 -4.78 7.92 -11.70
N ALA A 114 -5.59 8.40 -12.65
CA ALA A 114 -5.47 9.75 -13.20
C ALA A 114 -5.75 10.88 -12.19
N ALA A 115 -6.42 10.59 -11.06
CA ALA A 115 -6.65 11.54 -9.97
C ALA A 115 -5.38 11.86 -9.15
N PHE A 116 -4.31 11.11 -9.40
CA PHE A 116 -3.04 11.19 -8.67
C PHE A 116 -1.88 11.45 -9.64
N ALA A 117 -0.88 12.16 -9.16
CA ALA A 117 0.44 12.19 -9.78
C ALA A 117 1.25 11.02 -9.24
N ILE A 118 1.82 10.22 -10.14
CA ILE A 118 2.68 9.08 -9.80
C ILE A 118 4.05 9.34 -10.41
N ASP A 119 5.03 9.59 -9.55
CA ASP A 119 6.43 9.65 -9.95
C ASP A 119 7.02 8.25 -9.81
N LYS A 120 7.19 7.55 -10.93
CA LYS A 120 7.62 6.15 -10.98
C LYS A 120 9.10 6.09 -11.35
N GLY A 121 9.92 5.56 -10.44
CA GLY A 121 11.29 5.15 -10.71
C GLY A 121 11.40 3.64 -10.98
N GLU A 122 12.62 3.13 -11.06
CA GLU A 122 12.87 1.71 -11.34
C GLU A 122 12.52 0.77 -10.17
N LYS A 123 12.67 1.25 -8.93
CA LYS A 123 12.50 0.44 -7.70
C LYS A 123 11.65 1.14 -6.64
N SER A 124 11.02 2.25 -6.99
CA SER A 124 10.24 3.06 -6.05
C SER A 124 9.32 3.99 -6.79
N PHE A 125 8.19 4.32 -6.18
CA PHE A 125 7.30 5.35 -6.71
C PHE A 125 6.75 6.23 -5.59
N ILE A 126 6.31 7.43 -5.97
CA ILE A 126 5.66 8.39 -5.09
C ILE A 126 4.25 8.64 -5.61
N VAL A 127 3.25 8.48 -4.74
CA VAL A 127 1.84 8.82 -5.03
C VAL A 127 1.47 10.11 -4.33
N LYS A 128 0.98 11.07 -5.12
CA LYS A 128 0.54 12.38 -4.66
C LYS A 128 -0.85 12.69 -5.20
N PRO A 129 -1.84 13.07 -4.36
CA PRO A 129 -3.14 13.49 -4.85
C PRO A 129 -3.02 14.80 -5.65
N LYS A 130 -3.80 14.93 -6.73
CA LYS A 130 -3.87 16.17 -7.52
C LYS A 130 -4.77 17.24 -6.89
N GLY A 131 -5.38 16.95 -5.75
CA GLY A 131 -6.23 17.85 -4.96
C GLY A 131 -5.99 17.70 -3.46
N LYS A 132 -6.39 18.71 -2.67
CA LYS A 132 -6.29 18.72 -1.20
C LYS A 132 -7.47 18.06 -0.51
N SER A 133 -8.59 17.93 -1.20
CA SER A 133 -9.84 17.33 -0.71
C SER A 133 -10.31 16.24 -1.66
N LEU A 134 -11.26 15.41 -1.21
CA LEU A 134 -11.92 14.42 -2.07
C LEU A 134 -12.54 15.08 -3.30
N THR A 135 -13.23 16.21 -3.11
CA THR A 135 -13.83 16.99 -4.21
C THR A 135 -12.77 17.42 -5.21
N GLU A 136 -11.67 18.02 -4.77
CA GLU A 136 -10.59 18.44 -5.66
C GLU A 136 -9.92 17.26 -6.39
N VAL A 137 -9.76 16.12 -5.71
CA VAL A 137 -9.20 14.90 -6.32
C VAL A 137 -10.13 14.37 -7.42
N LEU A 138 -11.43 14.31 -7.18
CA LEU A 138 -12.41 13.88 -8.19
C LEU A 138 -12.57 14.91 -9.32
N THR A 139 -12.54 16.21 -9.03
CA THR A 139 -12.50 17.26 -10.04
C THR A 139 -11.28 17.13 -10.94
N ALA A 140 -10.10 16.86 -10.37
CA ALA A 140 -8.88 16.62 -11.14
C ALA A 140 -8.95 15.33 -11.98
N PHE A 141 -9.68 14.31 -11.52
CA PHE A 141 -9.91 13.07 -12.26
C PHE A 141 -10.80 13.27 -13.48
N TYR A 142 -11.96 13.92 -13.32
CA TYR A 142 -12.92 14.11 -14.41
C TYR A 142 -12.60 15.30 -15.33
N GLY A 143 -11.82 16.28 -14.85
CA GLY A 143 -11.64 17.55 -15.54
C GLY A 143 -12.93 18.39 -15.62
N LYS A 144 -13.89 18.12 -14.73
CA LYS A 144 -15.23 18.73 -14.67
C LYS A 144 -15.59 19.09 -13.24
N GLU A 145 -16.60 19.94 -13.07
CA GLU A 145 -17.16 20.24 -11.75
C GLU A 145 -17.70 18.97 -11.09
N VAL A 146 -17.31 18.78 -9.82
CA VAL A 146 -17.77 17.68 -8.98
C VAL A 146 -18.36 18.29 -7.71
N THR A 147 -19.59 17.88 -7.36
CA THR A 147 -20.31 18.34 -6.16
C THR A 147 -20.84 17.16 -5.35
N ASP A 148 -21.47 17.44 -4.21
CA ASP A 148 -22.12 16.43 -3.36
C ASP A 148 -21.20 15.31 -2.84
N CYS A 149 -19.90 15.55 -2.73
CA CYS A 149 -18.95 14.60 -2.12
C CYS A 149 -18.19 15.17 -0.92
N GLU A 150 -18.44 16.43 -0.56
CA GLU A 150 -17.82 17.05 0.61
C GLU A 150 -18.16 16.24 1.87
N ASN A 151 -17.14 15.90 2.67
CA ASN A 151 -17.25 15.10 3.90
C ASN A 151 -17.82 13.69 3.75
N LYS A 152 -18.01 13.16 2.53
CA LYS A 152 -18.46 11.78 2.29
C LYS A 152 -17.32 10.75 2.26
N GLY A 153 -16.07 11.23 2.27
CA GLY A 153 -14.91 10.36 2.30
C GLY A 153 -14.85 9.50 3.56
N TYR A 154 -14.27 8.31 3.43
CA TYR A 154 -14.07 7.37 4.52
C TYR A 154 -12.60 6.99 4.66
N THR A 155 -12.24 6.46 5.83
CA THR A 155 -10.87 5.96 6.07
C THR A 155 -10.53 4.87 5.07
N ASP A 156 -9.33 4.95 4.50
CA ASP A 156 -8.77 3.98 3.58
C ASP A 156 -9.57 3.84 2.28
N MET A 157 -10.22 4.91 1.81
CA MET A 157 -11.11 4.87 0.65
C MET A 157 -10.46 4.60 -0.71
N PHE A 158 -9.14 4.73 -0.82
CA PHE A 158 -8.39 4.42 -2.04
C PHE A 158 -7.49 3.22 -1.80
N THR A 159 -7.29 2.38 -2.83
CA THR A 159 -6.31 1.29 -2.82
C THR A 159 -5.31 1.51 -3.94
N ILE A 160 -4.03 1.54 -3.61
CA ILE A 160 -2.95 1.36 -4.56
C ILE A 160 -2.74 -0.14 -4.76
N ILE A 161 -2.87 -0.61 -5.99
CA ILE A 161 -2.52 -1.96 -6.41
C ILE A 161 -1.18 -1.87 -7.12
N VAL A 162 -0.14 -2.42 -6.50
CA VAL A 162 1.19 -2.57 -7.09
C VAL A 162 1.28 -3.98 -7.65
N MET A 163 1.59 -4.14 -8.94
CA MET A 163 1.66 -5.45 -9.59
C MET A 163 3.06 -5.73 -10.10
N SER A 164 3.50 -6.98 -10.03
CA SER A 164 4.78 -7.42 -10.57
C SER A 164 4.84 -7.26 -12.10
N TYR A 165 6.05 -7.30 -12.66
CA TYR A 165 6.32 -7.18 -14.10
C TYR A 165 5.45 -8.09 -15.00
N ASN A 166 5.07 -9.25 -14.50
CA ASN A 166 4.24 -10.25 -15.19
C ASN A 166 2.77 -10.27 -14.72
N GLY A 167 2.39 -9.43 -13.75
CA GLY A 167 1.04 -9.36 -13.20
C GLY A 167 0.62 -10.54 -12.31
N GLU A 168 1.51 -11.50 -12.03
CA GLU A 168 1.18 -12.69 -11.23
C GLU A 168 1.12 -12.41 -9.72
N ALA A 169 1.81 -11.37 -9.25
CA ALA A 169 1.83 -10.97 -7.86
C ALA A 169 1.36 -9.52 -7.72
N SER A 170 0.64 -9.23 -6.63
CA SER A 170 0.25 -7.86 -6.29
C SER A 170 0.25 -7.60 -4.80
N VAL A 171 0.47 -6.33 -4.44
CA VAL A 171 0.34 -5.80 -3.08
C VAL A 171 -0.65 -4.64 -3.08
N LYS A 172 -1.50 -4.59 -2.04
CA LYS A 172 -2.53 -3.55 -1.87
C LYS A 172 -2.21 -2.61 -0.72
N LEU A 173 -2.14 -1.30 -0.98
CA LEU A 173 -1.97 -0.29 0.05
C LEU A 173 -3.21 0.60 0.10
N ASN A 174 -3.98 0.50 1.18
CA ASN A 174 -5.19 1.30 1.35
C ASN A 174 -4.86 2.62 2.05
N PHE A 175 -5.39 3.73 1.56
CA PHE A 175 -5.05 5.05 2.04
C PHE A 175 -6.21 6.04 1.98
N THR A 176 -6.08 7.11 2.76
CA THR A 176 -7.00 8.24 2.80
C THR A 176 -6.31 9.49 2.28
N VAL A 177 -7.00 10.27 1.44
CA VAL A 177 -6.57 11.64 1.15
C VAL A 177 -6.98 12.51 2.34
N ALA A 178 -6.00 12.90 3.16
CA ALA A 178 -6.29 13.71 4.33
C ALA A 178 -6.44 15.18 3.92
N GLY A 179 -7.66 15.69 3.98
CA GLY A 179 -7.90 17.14 3.94
C GLY A 179 -7.34 17.83 5.19
N LYS A 180 -7.27 19.16 5.18
CA LYS A 180 -7.07 19.92 6.43
C LYS A 180 -8.17 19.53 7.41
N VAL A 181 -7.80 18.99 8.57
CA VAL A 181 -8.73 18.74 9.67
C VAL A 181 -9.25 20.10 10.15
N THR A 182 -10.46 20.49 9.76
CA THR A 182 -11.13 21.72 10.21
C THR A 182 -12.09 21.43 11.37
N GLY A 183 -11.63 20.70 12.38
CA GLY A 183 -12.37 20.52 13.63
C GLY A 183 -12.05 19.19 14.30
N VAL A 184 -11.37 19.23 15.45
CA VAL A 184 -11.39 18.13 16.39
C VAL A 184 -12.62 18.36 17.27
N SER A 185 -13.68 17.59 17.06
CA SER A 185 -14.75 17.49 18.06
C SER A 185 -14.28 16.54 19.15
N PHE A 186 -13.99 17.07 20.34
CA PHE A 186 -13.78 16.26 21.52
C PHE A 186 -15.15 15.96 22.12
N ASP A 187 -15.54 14.69 22.14
CA ASP A 187 -16.62 14.23 23.00
C ASP A 187 -16.11 14.31 24.44
N LYS A 188 -16.41 15.41 25.12
CA LYS A 188 -16.15 15.57 26.56
C LYS A 188 -17.25 14.86 27.32
N GLU A 189 -17.17 13.53 27.41
CA GLU A 189 -17.78 12.84 28.53
C GLU A 189 -16.72 12.00 29.24
N VAL A 190 -16.58 12.27 30.54
CA VAL A 190 -15.80 11.54 31.54
C VAL A 190 -14.32 11.93 31.66
N ILE A 191 -14.06 13.11 32.24
CA ILE A 191 -12.95 13.25 33.19
C ILE A 191 -13.57 13.03 34.58
N LEU A 192 -13.38 11.84 35.14
CA LEU A 192 -13.62 11.58 36.56
C LEU A 192 -12.37 12.03 37.32
N PHE A 193 -12.52 12.99 38.21
CA PHE A 193 -11.53 13.34 39.24
C PHE A 193 -11.69 12.42 40.45
#